data_AF-W1UM49-F1
#
_entry.id   AF-W1UM49-F1
#
_cell.length_a   1.000
_cell.length_b   1.000
_cell.length_c   1.000
_cell.angle_alpha   90.00
_cell.angle_beta   90.00
_cell.angle_gamma   90.00
#
_symmetry.space_group_name_H-M   'P 1'
#
loop_
_entity.id
_entity.type
_entity.pdbx_description
1 polymer ?
#
loop_
_entity_poly.entity_id
_entity_poly.type
_entity_poly.pdbx_seq_one_letter_code
_entity_poly.pdbx_strand_id
1 'polypeptide(L)'
;MKIFSKKHKLEIKKIENGAIVFDKSTGYYFQTNEIGVKILLMLSENMSEEEIAISLSKEFKEDLANIKEDILLFMNSLKESRII
;
A
#
# COMPACT_ATOMS: atom_id res chain seq x y z
N MET A 1 2.48 14.48 -0.11
CA MET A 1 2.60 13.77 -1.41
C MET A 1 1.23 13.15 -1.69
N LYS A 2 0.48 13.56 -2.71
CA LYS A 2 -0.81 12.91 -3.07
C LYS A 2 -0.48 11.64 -3.83
N ILE A 3 -0.29 10.54 -3.12
CA ILE A 3 0.29 9.30 -3.66
C ILE A 3 -0.66 8.64 -4.67
N PHE A 4 -1.95 8.90 -4.57
CA PHE A 4 -2.86 8.69 -5.67
C PHE A 4 -3.00 10.02 -6.42
N SER A 5 -2.46 10.08 -7.63
CA SER A 5 -2.76 11.19 -8.52
C SER A 5 -4.29 11.36 -8.58
N LYS A 6 -4.80 12.58 -8.73
CA LYS A 6 -6.24 12.88 -8.84
C LYS A 6 -6.97 12.00 -9.90
N LYS A 7 -6.23 11.26 -10.72
CA LYS A 7 -6.72 10.31 -11.72
C LYS A 7 -7.11 8.94 -11.18
N HIS A 8 -6.50 8.37 -10.14
CA HIS A 8 -6.78 6.99 -9.72
C HIS A 8 -7.91 6.93 -8.68
N LYS A 9 -8.85 6.02 -8.88
CA LYS A 9 -10.02 5.81 -7.99
C LYS A 9 -10.00 4.39 -7.47
N LEU A 10 -9.23 4.18 -6.40
CA LEU A 10 -9.07 2.87 -5.79
C LEU A 10 -10.30 2.48 -4.98
N GLU A 11 -10.77 1.26 -5.19
CA GLU A 11 -11.70 0.54 -4.33
C GLU A 11 -10.97 -0.64 -3.71
N ILE A 12 -10.98 -0.74 -2.38
CA ILE A 12 -10.33 -1.81 -1.64
C ILE A 12 -11.41 -2.73 -1.09
N LYS A 13 -11.39 -4.00 -1.48
CA LYS A 13 -12.31 -5.04 -0.99
C LYS A 13 -11.55 -6.08 -0.18
N LYS A 14 -11.84 -6.13 1.12
CA LYS A 14 -11.23 -7.12 2.03
C LYS A 14 -11.66 -8.55 1.67
N ILE A 15 -10.71 -9.47 1.78
CA ILE A 15 -10.87 -10.92 1.64
C ILE A 15 -10.12 -11.61 2.79
N GLU A 16 -10.27 -12.93 2.97
CA GLU A 16 -9.69 -13.64 4.13
C GLU A 16 -8.18 -13.40 4.32
N ASN A 17 -7.41 -13.28 3.23
CA ASN A 17 -5.94 -13.14 3.28
C ASN A 17 -5.44 -11.77 2.79
N GLY A 18 -6.22 -10.70 2.95
CA GLY A 18 -5.82 -9.34 2.59
C GLY A 18 -6.91 -8.56 1.85
N ALA A 19 -6.59 -7.99 0.69
CA ALA A 19 -7.57 -7.30 -0.13
C ALA A 19 -7.31 -7.42 -1.63
N ILE A 20 -8.39 -7.27 -2.39
CA ILE A 20 -8.34 -6.91 -3.80
C ILE A 20 -8.45 -5.39 -3.89
N VAL A 21 -7.54 -4.77 -4.63
CA VAL A 21 -7.51 -3.35 -4.89
C VAL A 21 -7.84 -3.14 -6.36
N PHE A 22 -8.92 -2.43 -6.63
CA PHE A 22 -9.39 -2.14 -7.98
C PHE A 22 -9.25 -0.66 -8.27
N ASP A 23 -8.51 -0.31 -9.31
CA ASP A 23 -8.49 1.05 -9.82
C ASP A 23 -9.59 1.24 -10.86
N LYS A 24 -10.68 1.90 -10.45
CA LYS A 24 -11.83 2.18 -11.32
C LYS A 24 -11.48 3.04 -12.53
N SER A 25 -10.35 3.74 -12.49
CA SER A 25 -9.94 4.65 -13.56
C SER A 25 -9.26 3.92 -14.72
N THR A 26 -8.60 2.79 -14.45
CA THR A 26 -7.85 2.02 -15.46
C THR A 26 -8.45 0.64 -15.71
N GLY A 27 -9.31 0.15 -14.80
CA GLY A 27 -9.78 -1.23 -14.82
C GLY A 27 -8.75 -2.23 -14.29
N TYR A 28 -7.58 -1.76 -13.83
CA TYR A 28 -6.56 -2.61 -13.24
C TYR A 28 -6.98 -3.06 -11.84
N TYR A 29 -6.68 -4.32 -11.51
CA TYR A 29 -6.80 -4.82 -10.16
C TYR A 29 -5.58 -5.63 -9.77
N PHE A 30 -5.28 -5.62 -8.48
CA PHE A 30 -4.25 -6.47 -7.88
C PHE A 30 -4.72 -6.97 -6.52
N GLN A 31 -4.14 -8.07 -6.08
CA GLN A 31 -4.32 -8.57 -4.72
C GLN A 31 -3.11 -8.16 -3.88
N THR A 32 -3.37 -7.82 -2.64
CA THR A 32 -2.31 -7.59 -1.65
C THR A 32 -2.66 -8.23 -0.31
N ASN A 33 -1.64 -8.50 0.49
CA ASN A 33 -1.79 -9.05 1.84
C ASN A 33 -2.21 -7.97 2.85
N GLU A 34 -2.32 -8.34 4.12
CA GLU A 34 -2.72 -7.41 5.19
C GLU A 34 -1.76 -6.21 5.34
N ILE A 35 -0.45 -6.44 5.21
CA ILE A 35 0.57 -5.38 5.26
C ILE A 35 0.36 -4.38 4.13
N GLY A 36 0.18 -4.84 2.89
CA GLY A 36 -0.04 -3.95 1.75
C GLY A 36 -1.36 -3.17 1.84
N VAL A 37 -2.41 -3.74 2.44
CA VAL A 37 -3.65 -2.99 2.76
C VAL A 37 -3.35 -1.84 3.70
N LYS A 38 -2.59 -2.09 4.77
CA LYS A 38 -2.24 -1.06 5.76
C LYS A 38 -1.39 0.03 5.14
N ILE A 39 -0.40 -0.33 4.31
CA ILE A 39 0.41 0.63 3.55
C ILE A 39 -0.51 1.52 2.71
N LEU A 40 -1.43 0.96 1.90
CA LEU A 40 -2.33 1.74 1.06
C LEU A 40 -3.22 2.71 1.85
N LEU A 41 -3.76 2.27 3.00
CA LEU A 41 -4.57 3.12 3.87
C LEU A 41 -3.74 4.28 4.45
N MET A 42 -2.55 4.00 4.98
CA MET A 42 -1.68 5.04 5.56
C MET A 42 -1.18 6.03 4.50
N LEU A 43 -0.87 5.56 3.29
CA LEU A 43 -0.54 6.43 2.15
C LEU A 43 -1.73 7.34 1.78
N SER A 44 -2.97 6.84 1.88
CA SER A 44 -4.18 7.64 1.64
C SER A 44 -4.37 8.75 2.69
N GLU A 45 -3.84 8.55 3.89
CA GLU A 45 -3.82 9.53 4.99
C GLU A 45 -2.65 10.53 4.88
N ASN A 46 -1.84 10.44 3.82
CA ASN A 46 -0.63 11.24 3.57
C ASN A 46 0.52 10.99 4.57
N MET A 47 0.56 9.83 5.21
CA MET A 47 1.74 9.42 5.98
C MET A 47 2.94 9.21 5.04
N SER A 48 4.13 9.57 5.52
CA SER A 48 5.39 9.27 4.84
C SER A 48 5.76 7.80 4.98
N GLU A 49 6.58 7.29 4.05
CA GLU A 49 7.08 5.91 4.09
C GLU A 49 7.80 5.58 5.41
N GLU A 50 8.50 6.55 6.00
CA GLU A 50 9.16 6.39 7.30
C GLU A 50 8.16 6.24 8.46
N GLU A 51 7.11 7.08 8.48
CA GLU A 51 6.05 6.98 9.50
C GLU A 51 5.28 5.66 9.37
N ILE A 52 5.03 5.21 8.14
CA ILE A 52 4.40 3.92 7.83
C ILE A 52 5.28 2.79 8.37
N ALA A 53 6.58 2.81 8.08
CA ALA A 53 7.50 1.77 8.54
C ALA A 53 7.56 1.65 10.06
N ILE A 54 7.62 2.79 10.76
CA ILE A 54 7.60 2.81 12.24
C ILE A 54 6.28 2.27 12.79
N SER A 55 5.15 2.60 12.16
CA SER A 55 3.83 2.12 12.57
C SER A 55 3.71 0.60 12.39
N LEU A 56 4.07 0.08 11.22
CA LEU A 56 3.99 -1.34 10.90
C LEU A 56 4.97 -2.19 11.72
N SER A 57 6.20 -1.73 11.92
CA SER A 57 7.17 -2.43 12.78
C SER A 57 6.63 -2.64 14.20
N LYS A 58 5.94 -1.64 14.77
CA LYS A 58 5.30 -1.77 16.08
C LYS A 58 4.07 -2.69 16.06
N GLU A 59 3.23 -2.57 15.04
CA GLU A 59 1.99 -3.35 14.92
C GLU A 59 2.29 -4.85 14.73
N PHE A 60 3.22 -5.18 13.84
CA PHE A 60 3.57 -6.57 13.48
C PHE A 60 4.71 -7.15 14.34
N LYS A 61 5.35 -6.32 15.19
CA LYS A 61 6.51 -6.69 16.01
C LYS A 61 7.67 -7.24 15.16
N GLU A 62 7.87 -6.62 14.00
CA GLU A 62 8.94 -6.97 13.06
C GLU A 62 10.04 -5.90 13.06
N ASP A 63 11.23 -6.30 12.61
CA ASP A 63 12.37 -5.39 12.50
C ASP A 63 12.07 -4.25 11.51
N LEU A 64 12.43 -3.03 11.90
CA LEU A 64 12.16 -1.84 11.10
C LEU A 64 12.83 -1.90 9.72
N ALA A 65 14.03 -2.50 9.61
CA ALA A 65 14.72 -2.61 8.34
C ALA A 65 13.98 -3.55 7.38
N ASN A 66 13.47 -4.68 7.88
CA ASN A 66 12.67 -5.61 7.08
C ASN A 66 11.39 -4.95 6.59
N ILE A 67 10.66 -4.25 7.46
CA ILE A 67 9.45 -3.51 7.07
C ILE A 67 9.75 -2.43 6.03
N LYS A 68 10.89 -1.73 6.13
CA LYS A 68 11.30 -0.75 5.11
C LYS A 68 11.55 -1.40 3.76
N GLU A 69 12.19 -2.57 3.75
CA GLU A 69 12.41 -3.34 2.52
C GLU A 69 11.08 -3.78 1.90
N ASP A 70 10.15 -4.29 2.70
CA ASP A 70 8.81 -4.68 2.25
C ASP A 70 8.02 -3.50 1.66
N ILE A 71 8.05 -2.34 2.32
CA ILE A 71 7.43 -1.11 1.80
C ILE A 71 8.07 -0.71 0.47
N LEU A 72 9.40 -0.75 0.38
CA LEU A 72 10.12 -0.39 -0.85
C LEU A 72 9.72 -1.32 -2.01
N LEU A 73 9.72 -2.64 -1.78
CA LEU A 73 9.31 -3.63 -2.77
C LEU A 73 7.86 -3.41 -3.22
N PHE A 74 6.96 -3.18 -2.25
CA PHE A 74 5.55 -2.92 -2.55
C PHE A 74 5.36 -1.64 -3.37
N MET A 75 6.03 -0.55 -3.00
CA MET A 75 5.97 0.71 -3.73
C MET A 75 6.52 0.58 -5.15
N ASN A 76 7.57 -0.22 -5.35
CA ASN A 76 8.08 -0.51 -6.69
C ASN A 76 7.06 -1.28 -7.53
N SER A 77 6.40 -2.30 -6.97
CA SER A 77 5.34 -3.02 -7.66
C SER A 77 4.17 -2.12 -8.06
N LEU A 78 3.79 -1.15 -7.22
CA LEU A 78 2.75 -0.18 -7.54
C LEU A 78 3.15 0.76 -8.70
N LYS A 79 4.42 1.20 -8.73
CA LYS A 79 4.97 2.04 -9.82
C LYS A 79 5.03 1.28 -11.15
N GLU A 80 5.51 0.04 -11.13
CA GLU A 80 5.55 -0.83 -12.32
C GLU A 80 4.15 -1.07 -12.89
N SER A 81 3.17 -1.22 -12.00
CA SER A 81 1.75 -1.35 -12.34
C SER A 81 1.08 -0.03 -12.76
N ARG A 82 1.80 1.10 -12.72
CA ARG A 82 1.31 2.45 -13.04
C ARG A 82 0.10 2.89 -12.20
N ILE A 83 0.03 2.43 -10.95
CA ILE A 83 -1.02 2.80 -9.99
C ILE A 83 -0.66 4.09 -9.25
N ILE A 84 0.63 4.30 -9.02
CA ILE A 84 1.21 5.51 -8.40
C ILE A 84 2.29 6.11 -9.30
#